data_AF-A0A9Q6IJF2-F1
#
_entry.id   AF-A0A9Q6IJF2-F1
#
_cell.length_a   1.000
_cell.length_b   1.000
_cell.length_c   1.000
_cell.angle_alpha   90.00
_cell.angle_beta   90.00
_cell.angle_gamma   90.00
#
_symmetry.space_group_name_H-M   'P 1'
#
loop_
_entity.id
_entity.type
_entity.pdbx_description
1 polymer ?
#
loop_
_entity_poly.entity_id
_entity_poly.type
_entity_poly.pdbx_seq_one_letter_code
_entity_poly.pdbx_strand_id
1 'polypeptide(L)'
;MKLSSVLMAGVIGLALAPLAQASSTADSEEKAQLRKLFCESKGGADITALGELKKSDDVGAVVVCKLPPSPTTVVENQAASSLAALPLTPVTATLAPPSGVYKLAPGASSVNTSCSANLAIARWAGFPNTSNGNATLNCRGYNAGAAGGTLGCKIEWTGPTQVAIGVTPYGGQVAVNFNCQALYFGSVGTVMDFSYADPTYPRIRYGSVQATSSMTITQ
;
A
#
# COMPACT_ATOMS: atom_id res chain seq x y z
N MET A 1 14.79 38.57 64.04
CA MET A 1 15.77 37.47 63.87
C MET A 1 15.25 36.28 64.66
N LYS A 2 15.24 35.02 64.27
CA LYS A 2 15.50 34.24 63.03
C LYS A 2 15.16 32.78 63.42
N LEU A 3 14.60 32.00 62.48
CA LEU A 3 14.49 30.51 62.41
C LEU A 3 13.70 29.76 63.50
N SER A 4 12.66 28.96 63.20
CA SER A 4 12.49 27.77 62.33
C SER A 4 12.78 26.45 63.06
N SER A 5 11.76 25.59 63.23
CA SER A 5 11.90 24.13 63.12
C SER A 5 10.57 23.34 63.14
N VAL A 6 10.31 22.64 62.02
CA VAL A 6 9.81 21.25 61.88
C VAL A 6 8.28 21.02 62.00
N LEU A 7 7.52 20.90 60.90
CA LEU A 7 7.29 19.74 59.98
C LEU A 7 6.46 18.60 60.60
N MET A 8 5.18 18.52 60.22
CA MET A 8 4.53 17.30 59.71
C MET A 8 3.19 17.70 59.08
N ALA A 9 3.15 17.75 57.75
CA ALA A 9 1.90 17.73 56.98
C ALA A 9 2.01 16.55 56.01
N GLY A 10 1.18 15.54 56.25
CA GLY A 10 1.10 14.33 55.45
C GLY A 10 0.69 14.65 54.03
N VAL A 11 1.47 14.16 53.07
CA VAL A 11 1.14 14.23 51.65
C VAL A 11 0.14 13.12 51.35
N ILE A 12 -1.07 13.52 50.97
CA ILE A 12 -2.08 12.66 50.35
C ILE A 12 -1.54 12.26 48.98
N GLY A 13 -0.93 11.07 48.89
CA GLY A 13 -0.48 10.47 47.64
C GLY A 13 -1.52 9.50 47.08
N LEU A 14 -2.66 9.99 46.60
CA LEU A 14 -3.54 9.23 45.71
C LEU A 14 -3.07 9.48 44.27
N ALA A 15 -2.10 8.68 43.83
CA ALA A 15 -1.73 8.58 42.42
C ALA A 15 -2.87 7.92 41.65
N LEU A 16 -3.75 8.75 41.08
CA LEU A 16 -4.73 8.35 40.07
C LEU A 16 -4.00 7.95 38.78
N ALA A 17 -3.89 6.63 38.60
CA ALA A 17 -3.82 5.84 37.36
C ALA A 17 -3.31 6.49 36.05
N PRO A 18 -2.29 5.89 35.39
CA PRO A 18 -2.07 6.07 33.96
C PRO A 18 -2.98 5.09 33.17
N LEU A 19 -4.27 5.38 33.05
CA LEU A 19 -5.22 4.59 32.22
C LEU A 19 -5.38 5.13 30.79
N ALA A 20 -4.68 6.21 30.41
CA ALA A 20 -4.81 6.82 29.09
C ALA A 20 -3.89 6.22 28.00
N GLN A 21 -2.91 5.37 28.36
CA GLN A 21 -1.95 4.79 27.40
C GLN A 21 -2.30 3.37 26.92
N ALA A 22 -3.21 2.66 27.59
CA ALA A 22 -3.61 1.30 27.19
C ALA A 22 -4.62 1.28 26.03
N SER A 23 -5.38 2.37 25.84
CA SER A 23 -6.43 2.41 24.81
C SER A 23 -5.87 2.66 23.40
N SER A 24 -4.79 3.43 23.28
CA SER A 24 -4.16 3.72 21.98
C SER A 24 -3.30 2.58 21.45
N THR A 25 -2.67 1.81 22.33
CA THR A 25 -1.92 0.61 21.94
C THR A 25 -2.86 -0.52 21.55
N ALA A 26 -3.97 -0.71 22.29
CA ALA A 26 -4.99 -1.70 21.96
C ALA A 26 -5.70 -1.40 20.63
N ASP A 27 -6.09 -0.15 20.37
CA ASP A 27 -6.71 0.26 19.09
C ASP A 27 -5.73 0.10 17.91
N SER A 28 -4.45 0.39 18.11
CA SER A 28 -3.40 0.19 17.09
C SER A 28 -3.16 -1.30 16.81
N GLU A 29 -3.14 -2.13 17.85
CA GLU A 29 -2.94 -3.57 17.74
C GLU A 29 -4.13 -4.27 17.10
N GLU A 30 -5.36 -3.89 17.47
CA GLU A 30 -6.59 -4.39 16.85
C GLU A 30 -6.65 -4.06 15.36
N LYS A 31 -6.32 -2.81 14.97
CA LYS A 31 -6.22 -2.42 13.56
C LYS A 31 -5.13 -3.21 12.83
N ALA A 32 -3.98 -3.45 13.45
CA ALA A 32 -2.92 -4.26 12.86
C ALA A 32 -3.35 -5.72 12.67
N GLN A 33 -4.09 -6.30 13.62
CA GLN A 33 -4.64 -7.65 13.50
C GLN A 33 -5.67 -7.73 12.36
N LEU A 34 -6.55 -6.74 12.22
CA LEU A 34 -7.52 -6.69 11.11
C LEU A 34 -6.84 -6.58 9.75
N ARG A 35 -5.79 -5.76 9.63
CA ARG A 35 -4.98 -5.66 8.40
C ARG A 35 -4.27 -6.96 8.07
N LYS A 36 -3.69 -7.61 9.08
CA LYS A 36 -3.05 -8.92 8.95
C LYS A 36 -4.03 -9.95 8.41
N LEU A 37 -5.22 -10.06 9.01
CA LEU A 37 -6.28 -10.95 8.53
C LEU A 37 -6.69 -10.65 7.09
N PHE A 38 -6.74 -9.37 6.69
CA PHE A 38 -7.03 -9.00 5.31
C PHE A 38 -5.97 -9.54 4.33
N CYS A 39 -4.68 -9.36 4.61
CA CYS A 39 -3.63 -9.88 3.74
C CYS A 39 -3.57 -11.41 3.75
N GLU A 40 -3.73 -12.04 4.91
CA GLU A 40 -3.76 -13.50 5.05
C GLU A 40 -4.93 -14.13 4.30
N SER A 41 -6.10 -13.48 4.28
CA SER A 41 -7.26 -13.94 3.50
C SER A 41 -6.98 -14.03 1.99
N LYS A 42 -6.00 -13.26 1.50
CA LYS A 42 -5.53 -13.29 0.10
C LYS A 42 -4.29 -14.18 -0.08
N GLY A 43 -3.91 -14.93 0.96
CA GLY A 43 -2.70 -15.76 0.98
C GLY A 43 -1.39 -14.99 1.19
N GLY A 44 -1.46 -13.71 1.56
CA GLY A 44 -0.33 -12.81 1.71
C GLY A 44 0.02 -12.46 3.17
N ALA A 45 0.98 -11.55 3.33
CA ALA A 45 1.42 -11.02 4.61
C ALA A 45 1.24 -9.49 4.65
N ASP A 46 0.83 -8.94 5.80
CA ASP A 46 0.81 -7.50 6.04
C ASP A 46 2.24 -6.99 6.20
N ILE A 47 2.65 -6.10 5.30
CA ILE A 47 3.96 -5.43 5.29
C ILE A 47 3.83 -3.92 5.49
N THR A 48 2.65 -3.42 5.87
CA THR A 48 2.36 -1.99 6.02
C THR A 48 3.39 -1.30 6.90
N ALA A 49 3.68 -1.89 8.07
CA ALA A 49 4.60 -1.33 9.06
C ALA A 49 6.09 -1.55 8.73
N LEU A 50 6.41 -2.35 7.70
CA LEU A 50 7.80 -2.57 7.28
C LEU A 50 8.31 -1.46 6.34
N GLY A 51 7.41 -0.63 5.82
CA GLY A 51 7.72 0.48 4.93
C GLY A 51 7.25 1.82 5.48
N GLU A 52 7.59 2.88 4.76
CA GLU A 52 7.11 4.23 4.99
C GLU A 52 5.79 4.44 4.24
N LEU A 53 4.72 4.74 4.98
CA LEU A 53 3.40 5.04 4.44
C LEU A 53 3.10 6.54 4.58
N LYS A 54 2.79 7.20 3.47
CA LYS A 54 2.23 8.56 3.43
C LYS A 54 0.84 8.50 2.82
N LYS A 55 -0.14 9.13 3.46
CA LYS A 55 -1.52 9.19 2.99
C LYS A 55 -2.08 10.61 3.08
N SER A 56 -3.00 10.95 2.18
CA SER A 56 -3.81 12.17 2.34
C SER A 56 -4.85 12.02 3.45
N ASP A 57 -5.41 13.13 3.92
CA ASP A 57 -6.42 13.16 4.99
C ASP A 57 -7.72 12.45 4.56
N ASP A 58 -8.03 12.46 3.27
CA ASP A 58 -9.20 11.81 2.66
C ASP A 58 -9.08 10.28 2.57
N VAL A 59 -7.94 9.73 3.00
CA VAL A 59 -7.71 8.28 3.04
C VAL A 59 -7.85 7.75 4.46
N GLY A 60 -8.76 6.80 4.63
CA GLY A 60 -9.02 6.10 5.89
C GLY A 60 -8.02 4.99 6.18
N ALA A 61 -8.53 3.78 6.41
CA ALA A 61 -7.72 2.59 6.66
C ALA A 61 -6.87 2.23 5.43
N VAL A 62 -5.62 1.82 5.68
CA VAL A 62 -4.65 1.40 4.65
C VAL A 62 -3.97 0.12 5.09
N VAL A 63 -3.85 -0.83 4.18
CA VAL A 63 -3.07 -2.05 4.34
C VAL A 63 -2.27 -2.34 3.09
N VAL A 64 -1.00 -2.71 3.28
CA VAL A 64 -0.10 -3.16 2.23
C VAL A 64 0.17 -4.63 2.41
N CYS A 65 -0.25 -5.40 1.41
CA CYS A 65 -0.06 -6.84 1.38
C CYS A 65 1.07 -7.21 0.44
N LYS A 66 1.98 -8.06 0.93
CA LYS A 66 2.86 -8.87 0.09
C LYS A 66 2.12 -10.16 -0.24
N LEU A 67 1.88 -10.41 -1.51
CA LEU A 67 1.25 -11.66 -1.96
C LEU A 67 2.33 -12.62 -2.48
N PRO A 68 2.19 -13.93 -2.21
CA PRO A 68 3.13 -14.93 -2.71
C PRO A 68 3.07 -14.98 -4.24
N PRO A 69 4.08 -15.57 -4.90
CA PRO A 69 4.02 -15.85 -6.32
C PRO A 69 2.75 -16.64 -6.62
N SER A 70 1.80 -16.03 -7.34
CA SER A 70 0.56 -16.69 -7.73
C SER A 70 0.67 -17.14 -9.19
N PRO A 71 0.37 -18.42 -9.50
CA PRO A 71 0.09 -18.85 -10.86
C PRO A 71 -1.31 -18.39 -11.24
N THR A 72 -1.55 -17.07 -11.24
CA THR A 72 -2.82 -16.56 -11.76
C THR A 72 -2.74 -16.70 -13.27
N THR A 73 -3.48 -17.67 -13.81
CA THR A 73 -3.85 -17.72 -15.23
C THR A 73 -4.54 -16.41 -15.57
N VAL A 74 -3.77 -15.42 -16.00
CA VAL A 74 -4.32 -14.37 -16.84
C VAL A 74 -4.71 -15.11 -18.11
N VAL A 75 -6.00 -15.08 -18.47
CA VAL A 75 -6.41 -15.43 -19.83
C VAL A 75 -5.72 -14.42 -20.72
N GLU A 76 -4.55 -14.82 -21.21
CA GLU A 76 -3.73 -14.09 -22.14
C GLU A 76 -4.57 -13.96 -23.40
N ASN A 77 -5.19 -12.80 -23.60
CA ASN A 77 -5.65 -12.41 -24.91
C ASN A 77 -4.39 -12.34 -25.78
N GLN A 78 -4.13 -13.42 -26.51
CA GLN A 78 -3.11 -13.47 -27.54
C GLN A 78 -3.38 -12.38 -28.56
N ALA A 79 -2.67 -11.25 -28.45
CA ALA A 79 -2.39 -10.37 -29.58
C ALA A 79 -1.35 -9.31 -29.17
N ALA A 80 -0.08 -9.68 -29.29
CA ALA A 80 0.95 -8.92 -30.01
C ALA A 80 2.33 -9.45 -29.60
N SER A 81 2.81 -10.46 -30.32
CA SER A 81 4.25 -10.65 -30.48
C SER A 81 4.76 -9.47 -31.31
N SER A 82 4.94 -8.31 -30.67
CA SER A 82 5.93 -7.36 -31.15
C SER A 82 7.26 -7.81 -30.55
N LEU A 83 8.30 -7.83 -31.36
CA LEU A 83 9.69 -7.92 -30.91
C LEU A 83 9.95 -6.70 -30.01
N ALA A 84 9.53 -6.79 -28.74
CA ALA A 84 9.88 -5.81 -27.74
C ALA A 84 11.39 -5.89 -27.55
N ALA A 85 12.07 -4.75 -27.72
CA ALA A 85 13.49 -4.63 -27.43
C ALA A 85 13.78 -5.34 -26.11
N LEU A 86 14.79 -6.24 -26.11
CA LEU A 86 15.25 -6.93 -24.90
C LEU A 86 15.31 -5.89 -23.78
N PRO A 87 14.45 -5.99 -22.74
CA PRO A 87 14.41 -4.96 -21.74
C PRO A 87 15.80 -4.88 -21.13
N LEU A 88 16.41 -3.69 -21.18
CA LEU A 88 17.74 -3.44 -20.60
C LEU A 88 17.77 -3.74 -19.09
N THR A 89 16.59 -3.87 -18.48
CA THR A 89 16.36 -4.32 -17.12
C THR A 89 15.69 -5.71 -17.11
N PRO A 90 16.21 -6.69 -16.35
CA PRO A 90 15.60 -8.02 -16.22
C PRO A 90 14.29 -8.02 -15.41
N VAL A 91 13.87 -6.85 -14.91
CA VAL A 91 12.66 -6.66 -14.11
C VAL A 91 11.54 -6.16 -15.00
N THR A 92 10.38 -6.79 -14.89
CA THR A 92 9.12 -6.34 -15.49
C THR A 92 8.07 -6.21 -14.40
N ALA A 93 7.13 -5.29 -14.60
CA ALA A 93 6.01 -5.10 -13.68
C ALA A 93 4.71 -4.97 -14.48
N THR A 94 3.65 -5.63 -14.02
CA THR A 94 2.28 -5.40 -14.47
C THR A 94 1.58 -4.57 -13.41
N LEU A 95 1.15 -3.38 -13.80
CA LEU A 95 0.53 -2.41 -12.90
C LEU A 95 -0.99 -2.48 -13.00
N ALA A 96 -1.66 -2.48 -11.86
CA ALA A 96 -3.10 -2.41 -11.73
C ALA A 96 -3.45 -1.17 -10.89
N PRO A 97 -3.67 -0.01 -11.55
CA PRO A 97 -4.19 1.18 -10.87
C PRO A 97 -5.59 0.92 -10.30
N PRO A 98 -6.06 1.75 -9.35
CA PRO A 98 -7.41 1.67 -8.82
C PRO A 98 -8.45 1.67 -9.95
N SER A 99 -9.36 0.70 -9.95
CA SER A 99 -10.32 0.54 -11.04
C SER A 99 -11.58 -0.17 -10.59
N GLY A 100 -12.58 -0.22 -11.46
CA GLY A 100 -13.83 -0.96 -11.25
C GLY A 100 -15.05 -0.07 -11.00
N VAL A 101 -16.17 -0.71 -10.69
CA VAL A 101 -17.46 -0.06 -10.41
C VAL A 101 -17.83 -0.32 -8.96
N TYR A 102 -18.06 0.74 -8.20
CA TYR A 102 -18.38 0.71 -6.78
C TYR A 102 -19.79 1.24 -6.57
N LYS A 103 -20.59 0.50 -5.80
CA LYS A 103 -21.93 0.91 -5.39
C LYS A 103 -21.94 1.21 -3.91
N LEU A 104 -22.22 2.46 -3.56
CA LEU A 104 -22.30 2.91 -2.18
C LEU A 104 -23.72 2.78 -1.65
N ALA A 105 -23.85 2.27 -0.43
CA ALA A 105 -25.12 2.30 0.27
C ALA A 105 -25.55 3.76 0.51
N PRO A 106 -26.86 4.05 0.60
CA PRO A 106 -27.34 5.36 0.99
C PRO A 106 -26.70 5.81 2.32
N GLY A 107 -26.07 7.00 2.33
CA GLY A 107 -25.37 7.54 3.49
C GLY A 107 -23.91 7.10 3.64
N ALA A 108 -23.40 6.16 2.83
CA ALA A 108 -21.98 5.85 2.78
C ALA A 108 -21.21 6.93 2.00
N SER A 109 -20.07 7.36 2.56
CA SER A 109 -19.23 8.43 2.01
C SER A 109 -17.83 7.95 1.63
N SER A 110 -17.60 6.64 1.57
CA SER A 110 -16.28 6.10 1.24
C SER A 110 -16.28 4.79 0.47
N VAL A 111 -15.28 4.62 -0.38
CA VAL A 111 -15.06 3.46 -1.25
C VAL A 111 -13.77 2.76 -0.84
N ASN A 112 -13.83 1.45 -0.65
CA ASN A 112 -12.62 0.63 -0.52
C ASN A 112 -12.08 0.32 -1.91
N THR A 113 -10.84 0.69 -2.18
CA THR A 113 -10.18 0.43 -3.45
C THR A 113 -8.77 -0.12 -3.23
N SER A 114 -8.10 -0.49 -4.32
CA SER A 114 -6.76 -1.03 -4.26
C SER A 114 -5.95 -0.73 -5.51
N CYS A 115 -4.65 -0.69 -5.36
CA CYS A 115 -3.70 -0.73 -6.47
C CYS A 115 -2.66 -1.82 -6.23
N SER A 116 -2.11 -2.39 -7.29
CA SER A 116 -1.08 -3.43 -7.12
C SER A 116 -0.08 -3.46 -8.26
N ALA A 117 1.12 -3.92 -7.96
CA ALA A 117 2.16 -4.22 -8.93
C ALA A 117 2.57 -5.69 -8.80
N ASN A 118 2.47 -6.42 -9.91
CA ASN A 118 2.99 -7.77 -10.04
C ASN A 118 4.37 -7.71 -10.66
N LEU A 119 5.37 -8.28 -9.99
CA LEU A 119 6.78 -8.21 -10.37
C LEU A 119 7.25 -9.55 -10.93
N ALA A 120 7.97 -9.51 -12.05
CA ALA A 120 8.71 -10.65 -12.57
C ALA A 120 10.17 -10.25 -12.85
N ILE A 121 11.11 -11.04 -12.34
CA ILE A 121 12.54 -10.85 -12.57
C ILE A 121 13.05 -12.07 -13.32
N ALA A 122 13.56 -11.88 -14.54
CA ALA A 122 14.16 -12.97 -15.31
C ALA A 122 15.42 -13.51 -14.62
N ARG A 123 15.65 -14.82 -14.73
CA ARG A 123 16.88 -15.45 -14.21
C ARG A 123 18.07 -14.99 -15.05
N TRP A 124 19.12 -14.53 -14.38
CA TRP A 124 20.38 -14.13 -15.03
C TRP A 124 21.58 -14.63 -14.20
N ALA A 125 22.69 -14.92 -14.86
CA ALA A 125 23.94 -15.32 -14.22
C ALA A 125 24.38 -14.28 -13.18
N GLY A 126 24.74 -14.75 -11.98
CA GLY A 126 25.16 -13.90 -10.86
C GLY A 126 24.01 -13.30 -10.03
N PHE A 127 22.75 -13.54 -10.40
CA PHE A 127 21.62 -13.15 -9.56
C PHE A 127 21.34 -14.20 -8.47
N PRO A 128 20.80 -13.77 -7.33
CA PRO A 128 20.34 -14.69 -6.29
C PRO A 128 19.06 -15.41 -6.75
N ASN A 129 18.54 -16.32 -5.93
CA ASN A 129 17.22 -16.91 -6.17
C ASN A 129 16.07 -15.97 -5.76
N THR A 130 16.36 -14.95 -4.93
CA THR A 130 15.39 -13.99 -4.44
C THR A 130 16.04 -12.62 -4.36
N SER A 131 15.40 -11.61 -4.95
CA SER A 131 15.77 -10.21 -4.80
C SER A 131 15.13 -9.65 -3.54
N ASN A 132 15.87 -8.83 -2.79
CA ASN A 132 15.41 -8.18 -1.55
C ASN A 132 15.51 -6.67 -1.74
N GLY A 133 14.70 -6.13 -2.64
CA GLY A 133 14.70 -4.71 -2.97
C GLY A 133 13.65 -3.91 -2.21
N ASN A 134 13.56 -2.64 -2.56
CA ASN A 134 12.48 -1.76 -2.12
C ASN A 134 11.54 -1.48 -3.28
N ALA A 135 10.24 -1.59 -3.03
CA ALA A 135 9.20 -1.16 -3.96
C ALA A 135 8.61 0.16 -3.49
N THR A 136 8.36 1.07 -4.43
CA THR A 136 7.61 2.30 -4.18
C THR A 136 6.34 2.27 -5.01
N LEU A 137 5.20 2.42 -4.33
CA LEU A 137 3.86 2.48 -4.90
C LEU A 137 3.25 3.83 -4.59
N ASN A 138 2.81 4.55 -5.61
CA ASN A 138 2.10 5.82 -5.46
C ASN A 138 0.77 5.76 -6.20
N CYS A 139 -0.32 5.62 -5.46
CA CYS A 139 -1.66 5.44 -6.00
C CYS A 139 -2.50 6.68 -5.74
N ARG A 140 -3.12 7.20 -6.79
CA ARG A 140 -3.87 8.44 -6.79
C ARG A 140 -5.25 8.25 -7.42
N GLY A 141 -6.27 8.84 -6.81
CA GLY A 141 -7.62 8.97 -7.34
C GLY A 141 -8.05 10.43 -7.34
N TYR A 142 -8.52 10.90 -8.49
CA TYR A 142 -8.97 12.28 -8.67
C TYR A 142 -10.48 12.35 -8.56
N ASN A 143 -10.99 12.31 -7.32
CA ASN A 143 -12.41 12.33 -7.02
C ASN A 143 -12.93 13.77 -6.84
N ALA A 144 -12.87 14.57 -7.92
CA ALA A 144 -13.39 15.93 -7.95
C ALA A 144 -14.41 16.05 -9.09
N GLY A 145 -15.53 16.72 -8.84
CA GLY A 145 -16.62 16.93 -9.81
C GLY A 145 -16.18 17.75 -11.04
N ALA A 146 -17.15 18.16 -11.86
CA ALA A 146 -16.94 18.74 -13.20
C ALA A 146 -16.03 20.00 -13.29
N ALA A 147 -15.62 20.59 -12.16
CA ALA A 147 -14.76 21.77 -12.08
C ALA A 147 -13.30 21.49 -11.63
N GLY A 148 -12.85 20.23 -11.64
CA GLY A 148 -11.42 19.90 -11.66
C GLY A 148 -10.71 19.69 -10.31
N GLY A 149 -9.72 18.80 -10.35
CA GLY A 149 -8.38 19.09 -9.81
C GLY A 149 -8.00 18.66 -8.40
N THR A 150 -8.89 18.23 -7.51
CA THR A 150 -8.47 17.81 -6.16
C THR A 150 -8.13 16.32 -6.07
N LEU A 151 -6.98 16.03 -5.46
CA LEU A 151 -6.55 14.68 -5.09
C LEU A 151 -7.46 14.15 -3.98
N GLY A 152 -8.58 13.55 -4.34
CA GLY A 152 -9.50 12.94 -3.37
C GLY A 152 -8.97 11.67 -2.72
N CYS A 153 -7.84 11.14 -3.21
CA CYS A 153 -7.13 10.00 -2.62
C CYS A 153 -5.68 9.94 -3.07
N LYS A 154 -4.73 9.96 -2.12
CA LYS A 154 -3.32 9.70 -2.39
C LYS A 154 -2.73 8.79 -1.34
N ILE A 155 -2.15 7.68 -1.80
CA ILE A 155 -1.31 6.79 -0.99
C ILE A 155 0.06 6.67 -1.64
N GLU A 156 1.09 6.83 -0.84
CA GLU A 156 2.45 6.50 -1.20
C GLU A 156 2.99 5.54 -0.16
N TRP A 157 3.44 4.37 -0.60
CA TRP A 157 4.11 3.40 0.25
C TRP A 157 5.45 3.03 -0.36
N THR A 158 6.51 3.07 0.45
CA THR A 158 7.82 2.57 0.07
C THR A 158 8.31 1.59 1.11
N GLY A 159 8.70 0.38 0.71
CA GLY A 159 9.20 -0.59 1.67
C GLY A 159 9.83 -1.84 1.07
N PRO A 160 10.40 -2.68 1.94
CA PRO A 160 11.10 -3.89 1.53
C PRO A 160 10.13 -4.87 0.85
N THR A 161 10.53 -5.35 -0.31
CA THR A 161 9.75 -6.26 -1.15
C THR A 161 10.65 -7.37 -1.65
N GLN A 162 10.31 -8.61 -1.31
CA GLN A 162 11.04 -9.77 -1.81
C GLN A 162 10.36 -10.32 -3.06
N VAL A 163 11.17 -10.62 -4.08
CA VAL A 163 10.71 -11.15 -5.36
C VAL A 163 11.53 -12.38 -5.72
N ALA A 164 10.85 -13.50 -5.96
CA ALA A 164 11.49 -14.72 -6.45
C ALA A 164 11.96 -14.53 -7.90
N ILE A 165 13.22 -14.84 -8.16
CA ILE A 165 13.84 -14.65 -9.49
C ILE A 165 13.62 -15.90 -10.33
N GLY A 166 13.20 -15.70 -11.58
CA GLY A 166 12.94 -16.77 -12.55
C GLY A 166 11.59 -17.46 -12.41
N VAL A 167 10.66 -16.88 -11.64
CA VAL A 167 9.28 -17.39 -11.49
C VAL A 167 8.35 -16.69 -12.49
N THR A 168 7.52 -17.49 -13.16
CA THR A 168 6.53 -17.06 -14.16
C THR A 168 5.12 -17.41 -13.68
N PRO A 169 4.11 -16.54 -13.83
CA PRO A 169 4.16 -15.23 -14.48
C PRO A 169 4.81 -14.15 -13.61
N TYR A 170 4.74 -14.26 -12.28
CA TYR A 170 5.27 -13.26 -11.34
C TYR A 170 5.96 -13.92 -10.15
N GLY A 171 7.08 -13.37 -9.73
CA GLY A 171 7.85 -13.80 -8.56
C GLY A 171 7.51 -13.06 -7.27
N GLY A 172 6.62 -12.07 -7.33
CA GLY A 172 6.13 -11.35 -6.17
C GLY A 172 5.08 -10.33 -6.56
N GLN A 173 4.25 -9.94 -5.59
CA GLN A 173 3.25 -8.91 -5.77
C GLN A 173 3.18 -8.03 -4.52
N VAL A 174 3.03 -6.73 -4.75
CA VAL A 174 2.71 -5.76 -3.71
C VAL A 174 1.38 -5.11 -4.04
N ALA A 175 0.45 -5.14 -3.10
CA ALA A 175 -0.88 -4.57 -3.25
C ALA A 175 -1.20 -3.67 -2.06
N VAL A 176 -1.65 -2.45 -2.34
CA VAL A 176 -2.13 -1.52 -1.32
C VAL A 176 -3.64 -1.45 -1.43
N ASN A 177 -4.33 -1.69 -0.31
CA ASN A 177 -5.77 -1.58 -0.20
C ASN A 177 -6.06 -0.43 0.76
N PHE A 178 -6.92 0.48 0.34
CA PHE A 178 -7.16 1.72 1.06
C PHE A 178 -8.60 2.18 0.89
N ASN A 179 -9.10 2.90 1.89
CA ASN A 179 -10.41 3.53 1.85
C ASN A 179 -10.30 4.98 1.39
N CYS A 180 -11.12 5.35 0.42
CA CYS A 180 -11.18 6.67 -0.18
C CYS A 180 -12.48 7.37 0.11
N GLN A 181 -12.44 8.64 0.52
CA GLN A 181 -13.65 9.44 0.56
C GLN A 181 -14.24 9.60 -0.86
N ALA A 182 -15.56 9.38 -0.96
CA ALA A 182 -16.33 9.56 -2.18
C ALA A 182 -16.98 10.95 -2.17
N LEU A 183 -16.28 11.92 -2.77
CA LEU A 183 -16.78 13.30 -2.85
C LEU A 183 -17.86 13.47 -3.93
N TYR A 184 -17.76 12.69 -5.02
CA TYR A 184 -18.72 12.70 -6.13
C TYR A 184 -19.03 11.29 -6.63
N PHE A 185 -20.26 11.10 -7.12
CA PHE A 185 -20.66 9.93 -7.88
C PHE A 185 -20.35 10.15 -9.36
N GLY A 186 -19.85 9.12 -10.04
CA GLY A 186 -19.46 9.17 -11.45
C GLY A 186 -18.09 8.56 -11.71
N SER A 187 -17.55 8.85 -12.90
CA SER A 187 -16.23 8.38 -13.32
C SER A 187 -15.12 9.21 -12.69
N VAL A 188 -14.17 8.51 -12.07
CA VAL A 188 -13.00 9.07 -11.38
C VAL A 188 -11.75 8.55 -12.08
N GLY A 189 -10.89 9.48 -12.52
CA GLY A 189 -9.57 9.15 -13.06
C GLY A 189 -8.63 8.69 -11.95
N THR A 190 -7.81 7.69 -12.26
CA THR A 190 -6.88 7.09 -11.30
C THR A 190 -5.51 6.91 -11.94
N VAL A 191 -4.47 7.04 -11.13
CA VAL A 191 -3.08 6.96 -11.57
C VAL A 191 -2.29 6.17 -10.55
N MET A 192 -1.35 5.36 -11.03
CA MET A 192 -0.41 4.61 -10.22
C MET A 192 1.00 4.80 -10.78
N ASP A 193 1.93 5.24 -9.94
CA ASP A 193 3.36 5.13 -10.25
C ASP A 193 3.97 3.98 -9.45
N PHE A 194 4.88 3.27 -10.08
CA PHE A 194 5.57 2.15 -9.47
C PHE A 194 7.06 2.11 -9.83
N SER A 195 7.91 1.86 -8.83
CA SER A 195 9.31 1.56 -9.03
C SER A 195 9.78 0.43 -8.11
N TYR A 196 10.86 -0.22 -8.50
CA TYR A 196 11.51 -1.26 -7.71
C TYR A 196 13.02 -1.20 -7.88
N ALA A 197 13.78 -1.33 -6.80
CA ALA A 197 15.24 -1.41 -6.88
C ALA A 197 15.81 -2.33 -5.80
N ASP A 198 16.70 -3.24 -6.21
CA ASP A 198 17.53 -4.01 -5.29
C ASP A 198 18.83 -3.23 -4.98
N PRO A 199 19.12 -2.91 -3.70
CA PRO A 199 20.31 -2.16 -3.35
C PRO A 199 21.61 -2.95 -3.54
N THR A 200 21.54 -4.28 -3.49
CA THR A 200 22.71 -5.17 -3.66
C THR A 200 22.98 -5.47 -5.13
N TYR A 201 21.93 -5.53 -5.95
CA TYR A 201 22.02 -5.85 -7.38
C TYR A 201 21.49 -4.70 -8.24
N PRO A 202 22.34 -3.71 -8.63
CA PRO A 202 21.90 -2.51 -9.37
C PRO A 202 21.23 -2.79 -10.73
N ARG A 203 21.48 -3.98 -11.30
CA ARG A 203 20.82 -4.44 -12.53
C ARG A 203 19.37 -4.87 -12.27
N ILE A 204 19.02 -5.27 -11.06
CA ILE A 204 17.65 -5.57 -10.65
C ILE A 204 16.97 -4.25 -10.25
N ARG A 205 16.52 -3.54 -11.27
CA ARG A 205 15.80 -2.28 -11.12
C ARG A 205 14.66 -2.21 -12.12
N TYR A 206 13.57 -1.61 -11.69
CA TYR A 206 12.47 -1.19 -12.52
C TYR A 206 12.29 0.31 -12.30
N GLY A 207 12.47 1.10 -13.38
CA GLY A 207 12.30 2.54 -13.32
C GLY A 207 10.88 2.92 -12.91
N SER A 208 10.69 4.19 -12.49
CA SER A 208 9.34 4.68 -12.18
C SER A 208 8.48 4.68 -13.43
N VAL A 209 7.50 3.78 -13.50
CA VAL A 209 6.53 3.69 -14.61
C VAL A 209 5.16 4.07 -14.09
N GLN A 210 4.45 4.84 -14.90
CA GLN A 210 3.09 5.28 -14.63
C GLN A 210 2.08 4.42 -15.38
N ALA A 211 0.98 4.08 -14.73
CA ALA A 211 -0.22 3.51 -15.33
C ALA A 211 -1.46 4.31 -14.90
N THR A 212 -2.44 4.40 -15.80
CA THR A 212 -3.69 5.12 -15.56
C THR A 212 -4.88 4.19 -15.75
N SER A 213 -5.97 4.48 -15.06
CA SER A 213 -7.24 3.78 -15.20
C SER A 213 -8.39 4.71 -14.77
N SER A 214 -9.62 4.19 -14.80
CA SER A 214 -10.76 4.84 -14.18
C SER A 214 -11.50 3.89 -13.22
N MET A 215 -12.20 4.48 -12.26
CA MET A 215 -13.21 3.82 -11.46
C MET A 215 -14.52 4.58 -11.54
N THR A 216 -15.65 3.89 -11.36
CA THR A 216 -16.98 4.51 -11.35
C THR A 216 -17.62 4.32 -9.98
N ILE A 217 -18.12 5.40 -9.37
CA ILE A 217 -18.82 5.35 -8.08
C ILE A 217 -20.30 5.66 -8.32
N THR A 218 -21.17 4.79 -7.82
CA THR A 218 -22.63 4.85 -7.95
C THR A 218 -23.30 4.71 -6.59
N GLN A 219 -24.60 4.98 -6.52
CA GLN A 219 -25.45 4.78 -5.34
C GLN A 219 -26.54 3.76 -5.66
#